data_AF-A0A7J8TZR4-F1
#
_entry.id   AF-A0A7J8TZR4-F1
#
_cell.length_a   1.000
_cell.length_b   1.000
_cell.length_c   1.000
_cell.angle_alpha   90.00
_cell.angle_beta   90.00
_cell.angle_gamma   90.00
#
_symmetry.space_group_name_H-M   'P 1'
#
loop_
_entity.id
_entity.type
_entity.pdbx_description
1 polymer ?
#
loop_
_entity_poly.entity_id
_entity_poly.type
_entity_poly.pdbx_seq_one_letter_code
_entity_poly.pdbx_strand_id
1 'polypeptide(L)'
;DLEAGFARPHPSNYLNSSQQKLRQEIGDTSPSQSVAAGIFKLRTALLAFDRLVNSLATPKDTFELRDKLHKTRLHIGQLVKETSAKLREASEADQDAEPLKKIADAKLAKDFQAALKDFQKAQRLAAERETAYTPSAPKEVLPS
;
A
#
# COMPACT_ATOMS: atom_id res chain seq x y z
N ASP A 1 -19.90 -33.19 72.24
CA ASP A 1 -20.26 -33.46 70.85
C ASP A 1 -20.40 -32.11 70.16
N LEU A 2 -19.40 -31.69 69.38
CA LEU A 2 -19.51 -30.60 68.41
C LEU A 2 -18.33 -30.65 67.43
N GLU A 3 -18.66 -31.14 66.25
CA GLU A 3 -17.89 -31.13 65.02
C GLU A 3 -17.94 -29.73 64.38
N ALA A 4 -16.80 -29.24 63.88
CA ALA A 4 -16.62 -28.23 62.81
C ALA A 4 -15.23 -27.58 63.00
N GLY A 5 -14.34 -27.42 62.03
CA GLY A 5 -14.48 -27.43 60.58
C GLY A 5 -13.34 -26.53 60.08
N PHE A 6 -12.48 -27.07 59.22
CA PHE A 6 -11.40 -26.34 58.58
C PHE A 6 -11.95 -25.18 57.73
N ALA A 7 -11.42 -23.97 57.89
CA ALA A 7 -11.58 -22.91 56.89
C ALA A 7 -10.29 -22.06 56.82
N ARG A 8 -9.47 -22.34 55.80
CA ARG A 8 -8.42 -21.42 55.32
C ARG A 8 -9.10 -20.25 54.60
N PRO A 9 -8.58 -19.01 54.70
CA PRO A 9 -9.01 -17.93 53.82
C PRO A 9 -8.36 -18.10 52.44
N HIS A 10 -9.19 -18.13 51.40
CA HIS A 10 -8.77 -17.91 50.01
C HIS A 10 -8.84 -16.40 49.72
N PRO A 11 -7.78 -15.77 49.18
CA PRO A 11 -7.92 -14.44 48.60
C PRO A 11 -8.61 -14.54 47.23
N SER A 12 -9.72 -13.81 47.11
CA SER A 12 -10.44 -13.51 45.88
C SER A 12 -9.51 -12.96 44.79
N ASN A 13 -9.21 -13.76 43.77
CA ASN A 13 -8.67 -13.28 42.50
C ASN A 13 -9.84 -12.77 41.63
N TYR A 14 -10.32 -11.56 41.90
CA TYR A 14 -11.26 -10.83 41.01
C TYR A 14 -10.64 -9.51 40.55
N LEU A 15 -9.42 -9.54 40.02
CA LEU A 15 -8.82 -8.37 39.36
C LEU A 15 -7.87 -8.81 38.25
N ASN A 16 -8.39 -9.43 37.19
CA ASN A 16 -7.60 -9.52 35.95
C ASN A 16 -8.38 -9.59 34.62
N SER A 17 -9.68 -9.28 34.58
CA SER A 17 -10.41 -9.21 33.29
C SER A 17 -10.31 -7.85 32.60
N SER A 18 -10.08 -6.76 33.33
CA SER A 18 -10.04 -5.41 32.74
C SER A 18 -8.71 -5.07 32.07
N GLN A 19 -7.63 -5.79 32.38
CA GLN A 19 -6.31 -5.63 31.74
C GLN A 19 -6.16 -6.45 30.45
N GLN A 20 -6.99 -7.48 30.25
CA GLN A 20 -6.96 -8.25 28.99
C GLN A 20 -7.64 -7.53 27.82
N LYS A 21 -8.57 -6.60 28.10
CA LYS A 21 -9.31 -5.88 27.05
C LYS A 21 -8.57 -4.68 26.45
N LEU A 22 -7.41 -4.29 27.00
CA LEU A 22 -6.59 -3.18 26.49
C LEU A 22 -5.36 -3.62 25.69
N ARG A 23 -5.03 -4.92 25.65
CA ARG A 23 -3.84 -5.43 24.93
C ARG A 23 -4.12 -5.87 23.49
N GLN A 24 -5.38 -5.83 23.06
CA GLN A 24 -5.79 -6.29 21.74
C GLN A 24 -5.79 -5.18 20.67
N GLU A 25 -5.36 -3.95 21.00
CA GLU A 25 -5.28 -2.83 20.04
C GLU A 25 -3.85 -2.52 19.56
N ILE A 26 -2.82 -3.26 20.00
CA ILE A 26 -1.40 -2.95 19.68
C ILE A 26 -0.84 -3.87 18.57
N GLY A 27 -1.57 -4.93 18.19
CA GLY A 27 -1.10 -5.91 17.20
C GLY A 27 -1.72 -5.79 15.81
N ASP A 28 -2.91 -5.21 15.70
CA ASP A 28 -3.63 -5.05 14.44
C ASP A 28 -3.50 -3.61 13.96
N THR A 29 -2.59 -3.36 13.01
CA THR A 29 -2.58 -2.11 12.23
C THR A 29 -4.01 -1.83 11.78
N SER A 30 -4.58 -0.70 12.21
CA SER A 30 -5.97 -0.39 11.91
C SER A 30 -6.20 -0.42 10.38
N PRO A 31 -7.39 -0.79 9.90
CA PRO A 31 -7.63 -0.91 8.46
C PRO A 31 -7.28 0.40 7.72
N SER A 32 -7.56 1.56 8.33
CA SER A 32 -7.13 2.89 7.85
C SER A 32 -5.60 3.05 7.76
N GLN A 33 -4.83 2.56 8.73
CA GLN A 33 -3.36 2.59 8.67
C GLN A 33 -2.82 1.70 7.55
N SER A 34 -3.42 0.53 7.36
CA SER A 34 -3.07 -0.39 6.28
C SER A 34 -3.33 0.23 4.89
N VAL A 35 -4.43 0.99 4.74
CA VAL A 35 -4.71 1.79 3.54
C VAL A 35 -3.67 2.89 3.34
N ALA A 36 -3.36 3.66 4.38
CA ALA A 36 -2.37 4.73 4.31
C ALA A 36 -0.99 4.21 3.86
N ALA A 37 -0.56 3.06 4.40
CA ALA A 37 0.67 2.40 4.01
C ALA A 37 0.64 1.94 2.53
N GLY A 38 -0.50 1.42 2.05
CA GLY A 38 -0.71 1.07 0.65
C GLY A 38 -0.58 2.27 -0.30
N ILE A 39 -1.22 3.39 0.04
CA ILE A 39 -1.13 4.65 -0.72
C ILE A 39 0.31 5.17 -0.75
N PHE A 40 1.02 5.11 0.38
CA PHE A 40 2.42 5.52 0.42
C PHE A 40 3.28 4.67 -0.51
N LYS A 41 3.15 3.34 -0.45
CA LYS A 41 3.84 2.40 -1.36
C LYS A 41 3.52 2.70 -2.82
N LEU A 42 2.25 2.98 -3.16
CA LEU A 42 1.85 3.39 -4.50
C LEU A 42 2.60 4.64 -4.95
N ARG A 43 2.64 5.70 -4.14
CA ARG A 43 3.36 6.94 -4.47
C ARG A 43 4.86 6.68 -4.68
N THR A 44 5.49 5.88 -3.84
CA THR A 44 6.90 5.51 -4.01
C THR A 44 7.14 4.73 -5.30
N ALA A 45 6.30 3.74 -5.59
CA ALA A 45 6.40 2.93 -6.81
C ALA A 45 6.15 3.79 -8.06
N LEU A 46 5.24 4.78 -8.00
CA LEU A 46 5.01 5.75 -9.07
C LEU A 46 6.23 6.61 -9.35
N LEU A 47 6.90 7.14 -8.33
CA LEU A 47 8.13 7.91 -8.51
C LEU A 47 9.25 7.07 -9.15
N ALA A 48 9.34 5.79 -8.77
CA ALA A 48 10.28 4.87 -9.41
C ALA A 48 9.91 4.60 -10.88
N PHE A 49 8.63 4.39 -11.16
CA PHE A 49 8.11 4.17 -12.51
C PHE A 49 8.37 5.38 -13.41
N ASP A 50 8.11 6.60 -12.93
CA ASP A 50 8.34 7.83 -13.67
C ASP A 50 9.82 8.00 -14.06
N ARG A 51 10.74 7.70 -13.13
CA ARG A 51 12.20 7.69 -13.41
C ARG A 51 12.58 6.70 -14.52
N LEU A 52 11.97 5.52 -14.53
CA LEU A 52 12.19 4.52 -15.58
C LEU A 52 11.63 5.01 -16.93
N VAL A 53 10.42 5.57 -16.94
CA VAL A 53 9.80 6.11 -18.16
C VAL A 53 10.65 7.24 -18.76
N ASN A 54 11.16 8.14 -17.92
CA ASN A 54 12.04 9.23 -18.37
C ASN A 54 13.36 8.71 -18.96
N SER A 55 13.78 7.49 -18.62
CA SER A 55 15.00 6.88 -19.13
C SER A 55 14.81 6.14 -20.47
N LEU A 56 13.58 5.72 -20.81
CA LEU A 56 13.25 5.01 -22.07
C LEU A 56 13.50 5.84 -23.34
N ALA A 57 13.57 7.17 -23.24
CA ALA A 57 13.82 8.06 -24.37
C ALA A 57 15.24 8.66 -24.37
N THR A 58 16.15 8.03 -23.64
CA THR A 58 17.56 8.39 -23.59
C THR A 58 18.38 7.27 -24.23
N PRO A 59 19.64 7.49 -24.63
CA PRO A 59 20.52 6.41 -25.09
C PRO A 59 20.79 5.32 -24.04
N LYS A 60 20.25 5.45 -22.81
CA LYS A 60 20.27 4.43 -21.75
C LYS A 60 19.08 3.47 -21.82
N ASP A 61 18.24 3.55 -22.84
CA ASP A 61 17.17 2.58 -23.06
C ASP A 61 17.77 1.20 -23.37
N THR A 62 17.66 0.30 -22.38
CA THR A 62 18.14 -1.09 -22.48
C THR A 62 16.99 -2.05 -22.22
N PHE A 63 17.15 -3.29 -22.68
CA PHE A 63 16.17 -4.35 -22.41
C PHE A 63 15.91 -4.55 -20.91
N GLU A 64 16.96 -4.49 -20.08
CA GLU A 64 16.83 -4.60 -18.62
C GLU A 64 15.98 -3.46 -18.02
N LEU A 65 16.12 -2.24 -18.54
CA LEU A 65 15.33 -1.09 -18.11
C LEU A 65 13.85 -1.28 -18.43
N ARG A 66 13.55 -1.81 -19.63
CA ARG A 66 12.20 -2.14 -20.08
C ARG A 66 11.56 -3.25 -19.25
N ASP A 67 12.30 -4.32 -18.97
CA ASP A 67 11.85 -5.39 -18.08
C ASP A 67 11.54 -4.86 -16.67
N LYS A 68 12.43 -4.02 -16.12
CA LYS A 68 12.21 -3.38 -14.82
C LYS A 68 10.97 -2.48 -14.83
N LEU A 69 10.77 -1.69 -15.87
CA LEU A 69 9.59 -0.85 -16.03
C LEU A 69 8.30 -1.69 -16.09
N HIS A 70 8.32 -2.81 -16.81
CA HIS A 70 7.21 -3.76 -16.85
C HIS A 70 6.91 -4.35 -15.46
N LYS A 71 7.94 -4.83 -14.74
CA LYS A 71 7.80 -5.34 -13.38
C LYS A 71 7.25 -4.28 -12.42
N THR A 72 7.74 -3.05 -12.50
CA THR A 72 7.22 -1.93 -11.68
C THR A 72 5.75 -1.63 -12.03
N ARG A 73 5.36 -1.68 -13.31
CA ARG A 73 3.95 -1.52 -13.74
C ARG A 73 3.05 -2.59 -13.11
N LEU A 74 3.47 -3.86 -13.15
CA LEU A 74 2.73 -4.97 -12.53
C LEU A 74 2.63 -4.80 -11.00
N HIS A 75 3.73 -4.42 -10.36
CA HIS A 75 3.76 -4.18 -8.92
C HIS A 75 2.79 -3.07 -8.49
N ILE A 76 2.75 -1.95 -9.23
CA ILE A 76 1.78 -0.88 -8.97
C ILE A 76 0.36 -1.41 -9.12
N GLY A 77 0.08 -2.20 -10.17
CA GLY A 77 -1.24 -2.83 -10.36
C GLY A 77 -1.65 -3.72 -9.18
N GLN A 78 -0.71 -4.46 -8.60
CA GLN A 78 -0.96 -5.26 -7.40
C GLN A 78 -1.24 -4.40 -6.17
N LEU A 79 -0.43 -3.35 -5.95
CA LEU A 79 -0.64 -2.40 -4.85
C LEU A 79 -2.00 -1.69 -4.94
N VAL A 80 -2.47 -1.36 -6.15
CA VAL A 80 -3.79 -0.78 -6.36
C VAL A 80 -4.88 -1.74 -5.89
N LYS A 81 -4.80 -3.02 -6.28
CA LYS A 81 -5.76 -4.04 -5.86
C LYS A 81 -5.78 -4.19 -4.35
N GLU A 82 -4.62 -4.39 -3.73
CA GLU A 82 -4.49 -4.55 -2.27
C GLU A 82 -4.99 -3.33 -1.50
N THR A 83 -4.64 -2.13 -1.95
CA THR A 83 -5.06 -0.88 -1.28
C THR A 83 -6.57 -0.67 -1.44
N SER A 84 -7.16 -1.03 -2.59
CA SER A 84 -8.60 -0.93 -2.81
C SER A 84 -9.40 -1.90 -1.93
N ALA A 85 -8.93 -3.14 -1.75
CA ALA A 85 -9.53 -4.12 -0.84
C ALA A 85 -9.52 -3.60 0.60
N LYS A 86 -8.35 -3.16 1.08
CA LYS A 86 -8.20 -2.57 2.42
C LYS A 86 -9.05 -1.33 2.63
N LEU A 87 -9.23 -0.49 1.60
CA LEU A 87 -10.06 0.71 1.68
C LEU A 87 -11.54 0.34 1.86
N ARG A 88 -11.98 -0.72 1.19
CA ARG A 88 -13.33 -1.25 1.35
C ARG A 88 -13.53 -1.82 2.76
N GLU A 89 -12.59 -2.64 3.25
CA GLU A 89 -12.62 -3.19 4.60
C GLU A 89 -12.63 -2.08 5.67
N ALA A 90 -11.82 -1.03 5.50
CA ALA A 90 -11.82 0.14 6.37
C ALA A 90 -13.21 0.82 6.40
N SER A 91 -13.80 1.04 5.22
CA SER A 91 -15.12 1.65 5.11
C SER A 91 -16.25 0.79 5.70
N GLU A 92 -16.13 -0.54 5.66
CA GLU A 92 -17.10 -1.47 6.26
C GLU A 92 -16.95 -1.49 7.79
N ALA A 93 -15.72 -1.44 8.31
CA ALA A 93 -15.45 -1.37 9.74
C ALA A 93 -15.87 -0.02 10.39
N ASP A 94 -15.85 1.07 9.62
CA ASP A 94 -16.10 2.43 10.10
C ASP A 94 -17.58 2.86 10.13
N GLN A 95 -18.54 1.97 9.84
CA GLN A 95 -19.98 2.33 9.85
C GLN A 95 -20.42 2.90 11.23
N ASP A 96 -19.94 2.31 12.32
CA ASP A 96 -20.18 2.73 13.71
C ASP A 96 -19.03 3.57 14.31
N ALA A 97 -18.08 4.02 13.49
CA ALA A 97 -16.90 4.74 13.98
C ALA A 97 -17.18 6.23 14.32
N GLU A 98 -16.40 6.73 15.28
CA GLU A 98 -16.37 8.12 15.71
C GLU A 98 -16.16 9.09 14.52
N PRO A 99 -16.79 10.28 14.52
CA PRO A 99 -16.73 11.24 13.40
C PRO A 99 -15.31 11.59 12.93
N LEU A 100 -14.33 11.62 13.84
CA LEU A 100 -12.93 11.90 13.52
C LEU A 100 -12.29 10.81 12.65
N LYS A 101 -12.64 9.53 12.86
CA LYS A 101 -12.14 8.41 12.05
C LYS A 101 -12.68 8.47 10.62
N LYS A 102 -13.98 8.78 10.48
CA LYS A 102 -14.64 8.99 9.18
C LYS A 102 -13.98 10.08 8.34
N ILE A 103 -13.53 11.18 8.96
CA ILE A 103 -12.80 12.25 8.27
C ILE A 103 -11.43 11.77 7.77
N ALA A 104 -10.70 11.01 8.60
CA ALA A 104 -9.40 10.46 8.21
C ALA A 104 -9.54 9.47 7.04
N ASP A 105 -10.55 8.60 7.07
CA ASP A 105 -10.83 7.64 6.00
C ASP A 105 -11.27 8.31 4.70
N ALA A 106 -12.11 9.33 4.77
CA ALA A 106 -12.48 10.13 3.61
C ALA A 106 -11.26 10.83 2.97
N LYS A 107 -10.28 11.24 3.78
CA LYS A 107 -9.01 11.78 3.28
C LYS A 107 -8.19 10.70 2.58
N LEU A 108 -8.08 9.51 3.17
CA LEU A 108 -7.37 8.37 2.56
C LEU A 108 -7.98 7.97 1.21
N ALA A 109 -9.31 7.95 1.10
CA ALA A 109 -9.99 7.70 -0.17
C ALA A 109 -9.62 8.74 -1.24
N LYS A 110 -9.58 10.04 -0.88
CA LYS A 110 -9.13 11.11 -1.80
C LYS A 110 -7.67 10.96 -2.19
N ASP A 111 -6.80 10.65 -1.23
CA ASP A 111 -5.37 10.43 -1.46
C ASP A 111 -5.13 9.23 -2.39
N PHE A 112 -5.90 8.15 -2.23
CA PHE A 112 -5.87 6.98 -3.11
C PHE A 112 -6.33 7.33 -4.53
N GLN A 113 -7.45 8.06 -4.67
CA GLN A 113 -7.92 8.52 -5.98
C GLN A 113 -6.89 9.41 -6.70
N ALA A 114 -6.19 10.28 -5.97
CA ALA A 114 -5.12 11.08 -6.53
C ALA A 114 -3.97 10.20 -7.07
N ALA A 115 -3.52 9.22 -6.27
CA ALA A 115 -2.49 8.28 -6.70
C ALA A 115 -2.89 7.48 -7.95
N LEU A 116 -4.16 7.08 -8.07
CA LEU A 116 -4.67 6.40 -9.27
C LEU A 116 -4.62 7.30 -10.52
N LYS A 117 -4.99 8.58 -10.39
CA LYS A 117 -4.90 9.54 -11.50
C LYS A 117 -3.47 9.73 -11.96
N ASP A 118 -2.53 9.81 -11.02
CA ASP A 118 -1.11 9.93 -11.34
C ASP A 118 -0.58 8.67 -12.01
N PHE A 119 -1.00 7.49 -11.56
CA PHE A 119 -0.66 6.24 -12.23
C PHE A 119 -1.16 6.18 -13.68
N GLN A 120 -2.40 6.58 -13.93
CA GLN A 120 -2.97 6.60 -15.28
C GLN A 120 -2.20 7.55 -16.21
N LYS A 121 -1.80 8.72 -15.70
CA LYS A 121 -0.96 9.67 -16.47
C LYS A 121 0.41 9.07 -16.77
N ALA A 122 1.06 8.50 -15.77
CA ALA A 122 2.38 7.88 -15.93
C ALA A 122 2.33 6.70 -16.92
N GLN A 123 1.27 5.89 -16.90
CA GLN A 123 1.07 4.82 -17.87
C GLN A 123 0.94 5.33 -19.30
N ARG A 124 0.20 6.43 -19.53
CA ARG A 124 0.10 7.04 -20.86
C ARG A 124 1.46 7.52 -21.36
N LEU A 125 2.18 8.25 -20.50
CA LEU A 125 3.54 8.70 -20.80
C LEU A 125 4.46 7.52 -21.14
N ALA A 126 4.36 6.42 -20.38
CA ALA A 126 5.13 5.21 -20.65
C ALA A 126 4.81 4.63 -22.03
N ALA A 127 3.53 4.50 -22.39
CA ALA A 127 3.12 3.99 -23.69
C ALA A 127 3.61 4.87 -24.85
N GLU A 128 3.49 6.21 -24.71
CA GLU A 128 4.01 7.16 -25.70
C GLU A 128 5.53 6.98 -25.89
N ARG A 129 6.30 6.85 -24.80
CA ARG A 129 7.75 6.69 -24.84
C ARG A 129 8.20 5.32 -25.34
N GLU A 130 7.47 4.25 -25.03
CA GLU A 130 7.70 2.91 -25.56
C GLU A 130 7.52 2.85 -27.09
N THR A 131 6.54 3.60 -27.63
CA THR A 131 6.27 3.67 -29.08
C THR A 131 7.22 4.58 -29.86
N ALA A 132 7.87 5.54 -29.21
CA ALA A 132 8.84 6.44 -29.85
C ALA A 132 10.17 5.75 -30.22
N TYR A 133 10.31 4.46 -29.89
CA TYR A 133 11.48 3.67 -30.26
C TYR A 133 11.54 3.46 -31.78
N THR A 134 12.43 4.21 -32.42
CA THR A 134 13.04 3.79 -33.67
C THR A 134 14.33 3.05 -33.30
N PRO A 135 14.50 1.76 -33.69
CA PRO A 135 15.79 1.11 -33.52
C PRO A 135 16.81 1.96 -34.26
N SER A 136 17.75 2.56 -33.52
CA SER A 136 18.87 3.25 -34.11
C SER A 136 19.68 2.19 -34.86
N ALA A 137 19.46 2.11 -36.17
CA ALA A 137 20.28 1.31 -37.06
C ALA A 137 21.74 1.70 -36.82
N PRO A 138 22.67 0.74 -36.63
CA PRO A 138 24.08 1.05 -36.64
C PRO A 138 24.37 1.75 -37.97
N LYS A 139 24.89 2.97 -37.92
CA LYS A 139 25.50 3.59 -39.10
C LYS A 139 26.67 2.70 -39.49
N GLU A 140 26.42 1.81 -40.45
CA GLU A 140 27.45 1.05 -41.13
C GLU A 140 28.31 2.07 -41.88
N VAL A 141 29.42 2.44 -41.26
CA VAL A 141 30.42 3.33 -41.86
C VAL A 141 31.12 2.49 -42.92
N LEU A 142 30.63 2.56 -44.16
CA LEU A 142 31.26 1.93 -45.31
C LEU A 142 32.59 2.65 -45.60
N PRO A 143 33.76 1.99 -45.50
CA PRO A 143 35.01 2.57 -45.99
C PRO A 143 35.05 2.59 -47.53
N SER A 144 35.66 3.65 -48.09
CA SER A 144 35.80 3.97 -49.52
C SER A 144 36.44 2.89 -50.39
#